data_AF-A0A7S0HMH2-F1
#
_entry.id   AF-A0A7S0HMH2-F1
#
_cell.length_a   1.000
_cell.length_b   1.000
_cell.length_c   1.000
_cell.angle_alpha   90.00
_cell.angle_beta   90.00
_cell.angle_gamma   90.00
#
_symmetry.space_group_name_H-M   'P 1'
#
loop_
_entity.id
_entity.type
_entity.pdbx_description
1 polymer ?
#
loop_
_entity_poly.entity_id
_entity_poly.type
_entity_poly.pdbx_seq_one_letter_code
_entity_poly.pdbx_strand_id
1 'polypeptide(L)'
;LDETRPFSQRFHEALRRNSIAIAEVPGKGRGLVAGRCFERGSRVLLEEPFVYALSSKCGSHESFCHHSLASQDRVRLRQCTGCKFARYASAEDQKKAWSKHRLECRRIRECIDHGYMPSSFLLCVARMFDAKKHGFNTSTATWQDILELQTNYD
;
A
#
# COMPACT_ATOMS: atom_id res chain seq x y z
N LEU A 1 12.87 -13.76 -15.45
CA LEU A 1 13.03 -13.24 -14.08
C LEU A 1 12.84 -14.44 -13.18
N ASP A 2 13.87 -14.79 -12.42
CA ASP A 2 13.88 -16.00 -11.57
C ASP A 2 12.86 -15.82 -10.43
N GLU A 3 11.76 -16.58 -10.50
CA GLU A 3 10.62 -16.51 -9.58
C GLU A 3 10.92 -17.13 -8.20
N THR A 4 12.15 -17.60 -7.96
CA THR A 4 12.53 -18.37 -6.78
C THR A 4 13.24 -17.58 -5.69
N ARG A 5 13.48 -16.27 -5.88
CA ARG A 5 14.10 -15.42 -4.85
C ARG A 5 13.03 -14.75 -3.98
N PRO A 6 12.97 -15.06 -2.67
CA PRO A 6 12.17 -14.32 -1.71
C PRO A 6 12.62 -12.86 -1.65
N PHE A 7 11.68 -11.92 -1.64
CA PHE A 7 11.92 -10.48 -1.78
C PHE A 7 12.53 -10.11 -3.13
N SER A 8 11.99 -9.07 -3.77
CA SER A 8 12.53 -8.66 -5.06
C SER A 8 14.02 -8.36 -4.98
N GLN A 9 14.70 -8.61 -6.10
CA GLN A 9 16.10 -8.27 -6.26
C GLN A 9 16.39 -6.81 -5.85
N ARG A 10 15.45 -5.89 -6.10
CA ARG A 10 15.56 -4.47 -5.73
C ARG A 10 15.61 -4.27 -4.21
N PHE A 11 14.85 -5.03 -3.43
CA PHE A 11 14.91 -4.97 -1.96
C PHE A 11 16.28 -5.42 -1.45
N HIS A 12 16.75 -6.58 -1.89
CA HIS A 12 18.09 -7.10 -1.52
C HIS A 12 19.23 -6.19 -1.98
N GLU A 13 19.09 -5.54 -3.13
CA GLU A 13 20.04 -4.50 -3.59
C GLU A 13 20.02 -3.29 -2.66
N ALA A 14 18.84 -2.81 -2.23
CA ALA A 14 18.72 -1.71 -1.29
C ALA A 14 19.34 -2.04 0.07
N LEU A 15 19.17 -3.28 0.55
CA LEU A 15 19.81 -3.76 1.78
C LEU A 15 21.34 -3.79 1.65
N ARG A 16 21.85 -4.43 0.59
CA ARG A 16 23.31 -4.51 0.32
C ARG A 16 23.95 -3.14 0.19
N ARG A 17 23.35 -2.23 -0.60
CA ARG A 17 23.83 -0.85 -0.77
C ARG A 17 23.90 -0.11 0.56
N ASN A 18 23.04 -0.47 1.51
CA ASN A 18 23.00 0.16 2.82
C ASN A 18 23.75 -0.62 3.92
N SER A 19 24.47 -1.68 3.59
CA SER A 19 25.10 -2.55 4.60
C SER A 19 24.08 -3.03 5.65
N ILE A 20 22.90 -3.46 5.21
CA ILE A 20 21.86 -4.04 6.06
C ILE A 20 21.75 -5.52 5.71
N ALA A 21 21.66 -6.38 6.72
CA ALA A 21 21.46 -7.81 6.57
C ALA A 21 20.06 -8.22 7.06
N ILE A 22 19.50 -9.28 6.45
CA ILE A 22 18.38 -10.01 7.04
C ILE A 22 18.98 -11.09 7.96
N ALA A 23 18.55 -11.15 9.21
CA ALA A 23 19.03 -12.13 10.18
C ALA A 23 17.92 -12.55 11.15
N GLU A 24 18.06 -13.75 11.73
CA GLU A 24 17.23 -14.15 12.88
C GLU A 24 17.63 -13.35 14.11
N VAL A 25 16.64 -12.73 14.75
CA VAL A 25 16.80 -11.94 15.97
C VAL A 25 16.21 -12.71 17.14
N PRO A 26 16.99 -12.98 18.21
CA PRO A 26 16.51 -13.75 19.36
C PRO A 26 15.18 -13.23 19.93
N GLY A 27 14.18 -14.10 19.96
CA GLY A 27 12.83 -13.80 20.45
C GLY A 27 11.97 -12.92 19.52
N LYS A 28 12.43 -12.60 18.31
CA LYS A 28 11.71 -11.72 17.36
C LYS A 28 11.59 -12.27 15.94
N GLY A 29 12.23 -13.41 15.65
CA GLY A 29 12.27 -14.00 14.31
C GLY A 29 13.13 -13.19 13.34
N ARG A 30 12.83 -13.26 12.03
CA ARG A 30 13.54 -12.51 10.98
C ARG A 30 13.46 -11.00 11.21
N GLY A 31 14.60 -10.31 11.14
CA GLY A 31 14.73 -8.86 11.26
C GLY A 31 15.82 -8.28 10.35
N LEU A 32 15.83 -6.95 10.26
CA LEU A 32 16.88 -6.19 9.57
C LEU A 32 17.95 -5.72 10.56
N VAL A 33 19.21 -6.04 10.30
CA VAL A 33 20.35 -5.71 11.16
C VAL A 33 21.31 -4.78 10.41
N ALA A 34 21.63 -3.65 11.02
CA ALA A 34 22.60 -2.70 10.47
C ALA A 34 24.03 -3.22 10.61
N GLY A 35 24.77 -3.28 9.51
CA GLY A 35 26.20 -3.58 9.43
C GLY A 35 27.08 -2.32 9.39
N ARG A 36 26.49 -1.14 9.53
CA ARG A 36 27.18 0.16 9.63
C ARG A 36 26.42 1.11 10.54
N CYS A 37 27.08 2.17 10.99
CA CYS A 37 26.42 3.27 11.69
C CYS A 37 25.60 4.14 10.72
N PHE A 38 24.41 4.56 11.15
CA PHE A 38 23.59 5.55 10.48
C PHE A 38 23.51 6.81 11.34
N GLU A 39 23.86 7.96 10.79
CA GLU A 39 23.71 9.24 11.49
C GLU A 39 22.22 9.58 11.66
N ARG A 40 21.90 10.39 12.69
CA ARG A 40 20.53 10.83 12.95
C ARG A 40 19.97 11.55 11.72
N GLY A 41 18.78 11.14 11.27
CA GLY A 41 18.14 11.68 10.08
C GLY A 41 18.51 10.97 8.77
N SER A 42 19.39 9.98 8.81
CA SER A 42 19.73 9.17 7.62
C SER A 42 18.51 8.43 7.08
N ARG A 43 18.33 8.48 5.76
CA ARG A 43 17.38 7.62 5.06
C ARG A 43 17.96 6.22 4.89
N VAL A 44 17.47 5.27 5.69
CA VAL A 44 17.91 3.87 5.68
C VAL A 44 17.30 3.11 4.50
N LEU A 45 15.97 3.13 4.38
CA LEU A 45 15.19 2.54 3.29
C LEU A 45 14.06 3.47 2.86
N LEU A 46 13.59 3.31 1.64
CA LEU A 46 12.41 3.97 1.09
C LEU A 46 11.70 2.97 0.19
N GLU A 47 10.39 2.84 0.37
CA GLU A 47 9.60 1.82 -0.30
C GLU A 47 8.21 2.40 -0.62
N GLU A 48 7.69 2.05 -1.80
CA GLU A 48 6.31 2.33 -2.15
C GLU A 48 5.41 1.24 -1.55
N PRO A 49 4.20 1.55 -1.06
CA PRO A 49 3.34 0.53 -0.50
C PRO A 49 2.91 -0.48 -1.58
N PHE A 50 2.92 -1.77 -1.25
CA PHE A 50 2.36 -2.82 -2.12
C PHE A 50 0.90 -2.47 -2.46
N VAL A 51 0.12 -2.16 -1.43
CA VAL A 51 -1.16 -1.46 -1.51
C VAL A 51 -1.35 -0.59 -0.26
N TYR A 52 -2.29 0.35 -0.32
CA TYR A 52 -2.72 1.10 0.86
C TYR A 52 -4.22 1.39 0.77
N ALA A 53 -4.82 1.78 1.87
CA ALA A 53 -6.16 2.38 1.94
C ALA A 53 -6.16 3.47 3.01
N LEU A 54 -7.04 4.47 2.84
CA LEU A 54 -7.29 5.45 3.90
C LEU A 54 -7.97 4.76 5.08
N SER A 55 -7.74 5.29 6.28
CA SER A 55 -8.38 4.79 7.49
C SER A 55 -9.90 5.00 7.42
N SER A 56 -10.68 3.98 7.78
CA SER A 56 -12.14 4.13 7.89
C SER A 56 -12.56 4.91 9.15
N LYS A 57 -11.60 5.40 9.94
CA LYS A 57 -11.84 6.19 11.16
C LYS A 57 -11.70 7.68 10.88
N CYS A 58 -12.30 8.48 11.77
CA CYS A 58 -12.10 9.93 11.85
C CYS A 58 -12.36 10.69 10.54
N GLY A 59 -13.25 10.19 9.68
CA GLY A 59 -13.59 10.85 8.42
C GLY A 59 -12.44 10.96 7.41
N SER A 60 -11.51 10.01 7.41
CA SER A 60 -10.33 10.11 6.53
C SER A 60 -10.69 10.03 5.04
N HIS A 61 -11.75 9.31 4.68
CA HIS A 61 -12.22 9.23 3.28
C HIS A 61 -12.78 10.56 2.77
N GLU A 62 -13.33 11.37 3.66
CA GLU A 62 -13.80 12.72 3.37
C GLU A 62 -12.66 13.74 3.36
N SER A 63 -11.63 13.48 4.16
CA SER A 63 -10.56 14.44 4.46
C SER A 63 -9.31 14.30 3.62
N PHE A 64 -9.08 13.15 2.96
CA PHE A 64 -7.85 12.90 2.22
C PHE A 64 -8.10 12.40 0.79
N CYS A 65 -7.20 12.81 -0.11
CA CYS A 65 -7.15 12.29 -1.46
C CYS A 65 -6.81 10.78 -1.44
N HIS A 66 -7.60 9.98 -2.16
CA HIS A 66 -7.42 8.53 -2.29
C HIS A 66 -6.24 8.13 -3.19
N HIS A 67 -5.52 9.10 -3.78
CA HIS A 67 -4.33 8.87 -4.58
C HIS A 67 -3.06 9.49 -3.97
N SER A 68 -3.08 10.79 -3.70
CA SER A 68 -1.91 11.56 -3.25
C SER A 68 -1.84 11.73 -1.74
N LEU A 69 -2.87 11.30 -1.00
CA LEU A 69 -3.01 11.52 0.44
C LEU A 69 -3.01 13.01 0.85
N ALA A 70 -3.21 13.93 -0.09
CA ALA A 70 -3.35 15.35 0.20
C ALA A 70 -4.59 15.62 1.07
N SER A 71 -4.43 16.42 2.12
CA SER A 71 -5.53 16.83 3.03
C SER A 71 -6.46 17.84 2.37
N GLN A 72 -7.75 17.75 2.71
CA GLN A 72 -8.78 18.73 2.36
C GLN A 72 -8.47 20.15 2.85
N ASP A 73 -7.66 20.29 3.90
CA ASP A 73 -7.24 21.59 4.43
C ASP A 73 -6.38 22.38 3.43
N ARG A 74 -5.74 21.68 2.49
CA ARG A 74 -4.88 22.27 1.46
C ARG A 74 -5.56 22.37 0.11
N VAL A 75 -6.55 21.52 -0.17
CA VAL A 75 -7.17 21.41 -1.49
C VAL A 75 -8.61 20.90 -1.40
N ARG A 76 -9.52 21.52 -2.16
CA ARG A 76 -10.91 21.05 -2.23
C ARG A 76 -10.98 19.70 -2.95
N LEU A 77 -11.30 18.65 -2.20
CA LEU A 77 -11.42 17.30 -2.74
C LEU A 77 -12.70 17.14 -3.60
N ARG A 78 -12.56 16.43 -4.72
CA ARG A 78 -13.65 16.08 -5.65
C ARG A 78 -14.00 14.62 -5.50
N GLN A 79 -15.28 14.33 -5.36
CA GLN A 79 -15.78 12.98 -5.18
C GLN A 79 -15.90 12.25 -6.53
N CYS A 80 -15.58 10.96 -6.54
CA CYS A 80 -15.87 10.08 -7.65
C CYS A 80 -17.39 10.00 -7.86
N THR A 81 -17.87 10.38 -9.04
CA THR A 81 -19.29 10.34 -9.38
C THR A 81 -19.84 8.91 -9.48
N GLY A 82 -18.98 7.93 -9.76
CA GLY A 82 -19.37 6.52 -9.87
C GLY A 82 -19.70 5.90 -8.52
N CYS A 83 -18.75 5.88 -7.58
CA CYS A 83 -18.94 5.23 -6.27
C CYS A 83 -19.42 6.14 -5.16
N LYS A 84 -19.34 7.47 -5.33
CA LYS A 84 -19.62 8.47 -4.29
C LYS A 84 -18.82 8.23 -2.99
N PHE A 85 -17.70 7.54 -3.06
CA PHE A 85 -16.86 7.21 -1.91
C PHE A 85 -15.47 7.82 -2.05
N ALA A 86 -14.73 7.42 -3.09
CA ALA A 86 -13.38 7.92 -3.31
C ALA A 86 -13.38 9.43 -3.61
N ARG A 87 -12.38 10.13 -3.07
CA ARG A 87 -12.18 11.58 -3.27
C ARG A 87 -10.77 11.86 -3.76
N TYR A 88 -10.62 12.88 -4.60
CA TYR A 88 -9.37 13.22 -5.27
C TYR A 88 -9.09 14.72 -5.20
N ALA A 89 -7.82 15.10 -5.02
CA ALA A 89 -7.41 16.50 -4.99
C ALA A 89 -7.53 17.19 -6.35
N SER A 90 -7.46 16.43 -7.45
CA SER A 90 -7.55 16.96 -8.80
C SER A 90 -8.09 15.91 -9.79
N ALA A 91 -8.47 16.36 -10.99
CA ALA A 91 -8.81 15.45 -12.09
C ALA A 91 -7.61 14.58 -12.50
N GLU A 92 -6.39 15.09 -12.36
CA GLU A 92 -5.16 14.35 -12.64
C GLU A 92 -4.92 13.23 -11.62
N ASP A 93 -5.15 13.49 -10.33
CA ASP A 93 -5.10 12.45 -9.28
C ASP A 93 -6.13 11.35 -9.54
N GLN A 94 -7.35 11.71 -9.93
CA GLN A 94 -8.38 10.74 -10.30
C GLN A 94 -7.96 9.91 -11.51
N LYS A 95 -7.37 10.54 -12.53
CA LYS A 95 -6.88 9.86 -13.74
C LYS A 95 -5.76 8.89 -13.43
N LYS A 96 -4.79 9.29 -12.61
CA LYS A 96 -3.67 8.42 -12.15
C LYS A 96 -4.16 7.24 -11.33
N ALA A 97 -5.17 7.45 -10.49
CA ALA A 97 -5.77 6.38 -9.69
C ALA A 97 -6.67 5.43 -10.51
N TRP A 98 -7.15 5.85 -11.69
CA TRP A 98 -8.24 5.18 -12.39
C TRP A 98 -7.97 3.72 -12.74
N SER A 99 -6.74 3.37 -13.13
CA SER A 99 -6.37 2.00 -13.47
C SER A 99 -6.65 1.00 -12.35
N LYS A 100 -6.42 1.43 -11.10
CA LYS A 100 -6.69 0.68 -9.86
C LYS A 100 -8.13 0.89 -9.40
N HIS A 101 -8.58 2.14 -9.29
CA HIS A 101 -9.89 2.48 -8.74
C HIS A 101 -11.05 1.89 -9.53
N ARG A 102 -10.97 1.81 -10.87
CA ARG A 102 -12.03 1.24 -11.71
C ARG A 102 -12.39 -0.20 -11.33
N LEU A 103 -11.42 -0.96 -10.81
CA LEU A 103 -11.61 -2.35 -10.40
C LEU A 103 -12.49 -2.45 -9.13
N GLU A 104 -12.37 -1.48 -8.22
CA GLU A 104 -13.09 -1.45 -6.94
C GLU A 104 -14.33 -0.54 -6.98
N CYS A 105 -14.40 0.42 -7.89
CA CYS A 105 -15.42 1.48 -7.92
C CYS A 105 -16.85 0.93 -7.89
N ARG A 106 -17.13 -0.08 -8.73
CA ARG A 106 -18.46 -0.72 -8.76
C ARG A 106 -18.77 -1.46 -7.44
N ARG A 107 -17.81 -2.23 -6.92
CA ARG A 107 -17.97 -3.00 -5.68
C ARG A 107 -18.19 -2.08 -4.47
N ILE A 108 -17.43 -0.98 -4.40
CA ILE A 108 -17.62 0.05 -3.36
C ILE A 108 -19.00 0.67 -3.46
N ARG A 109 -19.46 1.02 -4.68
CA ARG A 109 -20.82 1.56 -4.86
C ARG A 109 -21.86 0.59 -4.32
N GLU A 110 -21.79 -0.69 -4.70
CA GLU A 110 -22.71 -1.73 -4.23
C GLU A 110 -22.70 -1.83 -2.69
N CYS A 111 -21.54 -1.80 -2.04
CA CYS A 111 -21.46 -1.75 -0.58
C CYS A 111 -22.22 -0.56 0.00
N ILE A 112 -21.98 0.65 -0.53
CA ILE A 112 -22.61 1.89 -0.04
C ILE A 112 -24.13 1.87 -0.28
N ASP A 113 -24.58 1.40 -1.44
CA ASP A 113 -26.01 1.28 -1.77
C ASP A 113 -26.72 0.29 -0.81
N HIS A 114 -26.01 -0.69 -0.29
CA HIS A 114 -26.49 -1.63 0.75
C HIS A 114 -26.27 -1.13 2.19
N GLY A 115 -25.87 0.14 2.39
CA GLY A 115 -25.67 0.73 3.71
C GLY A 115 -24.39 0.27 4.43
N TYR A 116 -23.46 -0.33 3.70
CA TYR A 116 -22.20 -0.83 4.24
C TYR A 116 -21.01 0.00 3.75
N MET A 117 -20.30 0.65 4.68
CA MET A 117 -19.04 1.30 4.36
C MET A 117 -17.89 0.30 4.51
N PRO A 118 -17.12 0.01 3.44
CA PRO A 118 -16.04 -0.95 3.52
C PRO A 118 -14.94 -0.44 4.46
N SER A 119 -14.51 -1.30 5.39
CA SER A 119 -13.42 -0.97 6.31
C SER A 119 -12.08 -0.83 5.57
N SER A 120 -11.14 -0.08 6.15
CA SER A 120 -9.78 0.05 5.58
C SER A 120 -9.08 -1.30 5.42
N PHE A 121 -9.36 -2.25 6.32
CA PHE A 121 -8.87 -3.63 6.22
C PHE A 121 -9.40 -4.34 4.97
N LEU A 122 -10.72 -4.34 4.75
CA LEU A 122 -11.32 -4.98 3.58
C LEU A 122 -10.85 -4.33 2.28
N LEU A 123 -10.73 -3.00 2.25
CA LEU A 123 -10.19 -2.28 1.10
C LEU A 123 -8.74 -2.70 0.82
N CYS A 124 -7.88 -2.77 1.83
CA CYS A 124 -6.50 -3.24 1.67
C CYS A 124 -6.46 -4.66 1.13
N VAL A 125 -7.18 -5.60 1.73
CA VAL A 125 -7.20 -7.01 1.29
C VAL A 125 -7.71 -7.14 -0.16
N ALA A 126 -8.82 -6.47 -0.49
CA ALA A 126 -9.34 -6.47 -1.86
C ALA A 126 -8.33 -5.91 -2.87
N ARG A 127 -7.65 -4.82 -2.51
CA ARG A 127 -6.59 -4.23 -3.34
C ARG A 127 -5.38 -5.16 -3.48
N MET A 128 -5.01 -5.93 -2.47
CA MET A 128 -3.93 -6.93 -2.58
C MET A 128 -4.26 -7.99 -3.64
N PHE A 129 -5.51 -8.48 -3.64
CA PHE A 129 -5.98 -9.43 -4.65
C PHE A 129 -6.06 -8.81 -6.05
N ASP A 130 -6.53 -7.55 -6.16
CA ASP A 130 -6.54 -6.83 -7.43
C ASP A 130 -5.11 -6.61 -7.96
N ALA A 131 -4.17 -6.23 -7.09
CA ALA A 131 -2.76 -6.06 -7.44
C ALA A 131 -2.13 -7.36 -7.95
N LYS A 132 -2.40 -8.50 -7.26
CA LYS A 132 -2.00 -9.83 -7.71
C LYS A 132 -2.57 -10.17 -9.09
N LYS A 133 -3.89 -10.01 -9.24
CA LYS A 133 -4.62 -10.44 -10.45
C LYS A 133 -4.26 -9.61 -11.67
N HIS A 134 -4.03 -8.32 -11.49
CA HIS A 134 -3.87 -7.37 -12.59
C HIS A 134 -2.45 -6.82 -12.74
N GLY A 135 -1.51 -7.21 -11.87
CA GLY A 135 -0.10 -6.82 -11.96
C GLY A 135 0.17 -5.34 -11.68
N PHE A 136 -0.73 -4.64 -11.00
CA PHE A 136 -0.55 -3.22 -10.70
C PHE A 136 0.03 -3.02 -9.30
N ASN A 137 1.35 -2.91 -9.24
CA ASN A 137 2.11 -2.71 -8.02
C ASN A 137 3.30 -1.77 -8.32
N THR A 138 3.51 -0.76 -7.49
CA THR A 138 4.65 0.17 -7.58
C THR A 138 5.74 -0.10 -6.55
N SER A 139 5.44 -0.98 -5.58
CA SER A 139 6.38 -1.51 -4.60
C SER A 139 7.43 -2.41 -5.26
N THR A 140 8.57 -2.51 -4.60
CA THR A 140 9.54 -3.56 -4.86
C THR A 140 9.02 -4.93 -4.41
N ALA A 141 8.04 -5.04 -3.52
CA ALA A 141 7.53 -6.34 -3.06
C ALA A 141 6.75 -7.10 -4.16
N THR A 142 6.92 -8.41 -4.25
CA THR A 142 6.17 -9.33 -5.11
C THR A 142 5.00 -9.97 -4.35
N TRP A 143 4.14 -10.73 -5.03
CA TRP A 143 3.11 -11.51 -4.33
C TRP A 143 3.71 -12.60 -3.45
N GLN A 144 4.82 -13.22 -3.86
CA GLN A 144 5.54 -14.21 -3.07
C GLN A 144 6.02 -13.60 -1.76
N ASP A 145 6.51 -12.37 -1.79
CA ASP A 145 6.96 -11.65 -0.58
C ASP A 145 5.82 -11.43 0.42
N ILE A 146 4.61 -11.18 -0.09
CA ILE A 146 3.40 -11.05 0.73
C ILE A 146 3.04 -12.38 1.40
N LEU A 147 3.20 -13.50 0.70
CA LEU A 147 2.93 -14.83 1.26
C LEU A 147 3.94 -15.23 2.35
N GLU A 148 5.13 -14.63 2.36
CA GLU A 148 6.15 -14.87 3.37
C GLU A 148 6.02 -13.97 4.60
N LEU A 149 5.05 -13.05 4.63
CA LEU A 149 4.81 -12.22 5.81
C LEU A 149 4.41 -13.11 7.00
N GLN A 150 4.91 -12.75 8.18
CA GLN A 150 4.58 -13.47 9.40
C GLN A 150 3.08 -13.39 9.67
N THR A 151 2.42 -14.55 9.75
CA THR A 151 0.99 -14.66 10.00
C THR A 151 0.69 -14.76 11.50
N ASN A 152 1.63 -15.28 12.30
CA ASN A 152 1.39 -15.71 13.69
C ASN A 152 0.19 -16.66 13.83
N TYR A 153 -0.21 -17.32 12.73
CA TYR A 153 -1.21 -18.38 12.70
C TYR A 153 -0.45 -19.69 12.49
N ASP A 154 -0.70 -20.66 13.37
CA ASP A 154 -0.16 -22.03 13.29
C ASP A 154 -0.85 -22.86 12.19
#